data_AF-A0A8V0YI69-F1
#
_entry.id   AF-A0A8V0YI69-F1
#
_cell.length_a   1.000
_cell.length_b   1.000
_cell.length_c   1.000
_cell.angle_alpha   90.00
_cell.angle_beta   90.00
_cell.angle_gamma   90.00
#
_symmetry.space_group_name_H-M   'P 1'
#
loop_
_entity.id
_entity.type
_entity.pdbx_description
1 polymer ?
#
loop_
_entity_poly.entity_id
_entity_poly.type
_entity_poly.pdbx_seq_one_letter_code
_entity_poly.pdbx_strand_id
1 'polypeptide(L)'
;MLALGRGLAGAARGALTALRVGRGAAGAACSPFIQTARCYARPVRRKLKDIPSHLDDLPPTMLKKDYASIPVINSVDDVVKRLLSLEMANQRDKMKIKIQQLVEKVRRSPSDNGSFEVQTAILTAKIRTFEEHLHRHPKDKNNRRRMLMAMDRRNKLLAYLRRVRYDVFENTCKQLNIQYTPRPAYSRRVTKRWVVKKAFCVKVFQEARKLKAAERQKERRKWQERARAAKEKQAQSEGTPV
;
A
#
# COMPACT_ATOMS: atom_id res chain seq x y z
N MET A 1 -5.86 11.39 61.81
CA MET A 1 -6.39 12.39 60.86
C MET A 1 -6.69 11.66 59.55
N LEU A 2 -7.89 11.08 59.35
CA LEU A 2 -9.11 11.69 58.76
C LEU A 2 -8.77 12.47 57.47
N ALA A 3 -9.26 12.17 56.25
CA ALA A 3 -10.46 11.48 55.75
C ALA A 3 -10.12 10.77 54.41
N LEU A 4 -10.60 9.57 54.05
CA LEU A 4 -11.97 9.10 53.73
C LEU A 4 -12.73 9.94 52.69
N GLY A 5 -12.83 9.39 51.47
CA GLY A 5 -13.74 9.84 50.42
C GLY A 5 -14.11 8.67 49.50
N ARG A 6 -15.12 7.90 49.91
CA ARG A 6 -15.85 6.90 49.11
C ARG A 6 -17.02 7.58 48.38
N GLY A 7 -17.36 7.06 47.19
CA GLY A 7 -18.68 7.13 46.56
C GLY A 7 -18.60 6.36 45.23
N LEU A 8 -19.13 5.15 45.04
CA LEU A 8 -20.56 4.76 44.95
C LEU A 8 -21.35 5.72 44.04
N ALA A 9 -22.27 5.34 43.17
CA ALA A 9 -22.77 4.10 42.57
C ALA A 9 -23.78 4.61 41.53
N GLY A 10 -23.99 3.93 40.40
CA GLY A 10 -24.96 4.41 39.41
C GLY A 10 -25.25 3.40 38.31
N ALA A 11 -25.95 2.33 38.67
CA ALA A 11 -26.60 1.44 37.74
C ALA A 11 -27.93 2.05 37.24
N ALA A 12 -28.14 2.06 35.93
CA ALA A 12 -29.47 2.09 35.30
C ALA A 12 -29.33 1.22 34.02
N ARG A 13 -29.74 -0.05 34.02
CA ARG A 13 -31.11 -0.56 33.75
C ARG A 13 -31.79 0.15 32.58
N GLY A 14 -32.13 -0.66 31.58
CA GLY A 14 -32.49 -0.21 30.25
C GLY A 14 -33.95 0.18 30.07
N ALA A 15 -34.25 0.56 28.83
CA ALA A 15 -35.59 0.60 28.30
C ALA A 15 -35.52 0.36 26.79
N LEU A 16 -35.96 -0.83 26.39
CA LEU A 16 -36.62 -1.07 25.11
C LEU A 16 -37.84 -0.15 25.01
N THR A 17 -38.08 0.44 23.83
CA THR A 17 -39.32 1.00 23.25
C THR A 17 -38.91 2.18 22.34
N ALA A 18 -39.49 2.47 21.18
CA ALA A 18 -40.59 1.90 20.44
C ALA A 18 -40.37 2.17 18.94
N LEU A 19 -40.90 1.28 18.11
CA LEU A 19 -41.11 1.51 16.69
C LEU A 19 -41.97 2.77 16.49
N ARG A 20 -41.55 3.65 15.57
CA ARG A 20 -42.48 4.52 14.85
C ARG A 20 -42.74 3.95 13.47
N VAL A 21 -43.96 3.45 13.32
CA VAL A 21 -44.59 3.01 12.08
C VAL A 21 -44.94 4.25 11.26
N GLY A 22 -44.42 4.33 10.02
CA GLY A 22 -44.90 5.23 8.98
C GLY A 22 -45.30 4.39 7.77
N ARG A 23 -46.61 4.18 7.61
CA ARG A 23 -47.28 3.49 6.49
C ARG A 23 -47.12 4.28 5.19
N GLY A 24 -46.83 3.59 4.08
CA GLY A 24 -46.90 4.15 2.74
C GLY A 24 -46.75 3.11 1.63
N ALA A 25 -47.90 2.71 1.08
CA ALA A 25 -48.15 2.10 -0.24
C ALA A 25 -47.66 0.68 -0.58
N ALA A 26 -48.64 -0.12 -0.99
CA ALA A 26 -48.62 -1.54 -1.33
C ALA A 26 -47.73 -1.91 -2.53
N GLY A 27 -46.97 -2.98 -2.36
CA GLY A 27 -46.32 -3.77 -3.40
C GLY A 27 -45.69 -4.98 -2.72
N ALA A 28 -46.18 -6.18 -3.02
CA ALA A 28 -45.91 -7.45 -2.33
C ALA A 28 -44.47 -7.59 -1.79
N ALA A 29 -44.30 -7.34 -0.48
CA ALA A 29 -43.02 -7.40 0.21
C ALA A 29 -42.81 -8.81 0.76
N CYS A 30 -42.09 -9.66 0.03
CA CYS A 30 -41.42 -10.79 0.65
C CYS A 30 -40.52 -10.26 1.77
N SER A 31 -40.67 -10.81 2.98
CA SER A 31 -39.95 -10.34 4.16
C SER A 31 -38.43 -10.29 3.93
N PRO A 32 -37.70 -9.34 4.52
CA PRO A 32 -36.24 -9.24 4.38
C PRO A 32 -35.52 -10.48 4.94
N PHE A 33 -36.21 -11.28 5.76
CA PHE A 33 -35.74 -12.58 6.27
C PHE A 33 -35.75 -13.71 5.23
N ILE A 34 -36.58 -13.65 4.19
CA ILE A 34 -36.61 -14.68 3.13
C ILE A 34 -35.52 -14.41 2.08
N GLN A 35 -35.04 -13.17 1.94
CA GLN A 35 -33.96 -12.82 1.02
C GLN A 35 -32.58 -13.34 1.46
N THR A 36 -32.36 -13.50 2.78
CA THR A 36 -31.07 -14.00 3.32
C THR A 36 -30.85 -15.48 3.08
N ALA A 37 -31.92 -16.29 3.07
CA ALA A 37 -31.86 -17.74 2.86
C ALA A 37 -31.44 -18.15 1.44
N ARG A 38 -31.52 -17.26 0.45
CA ARG A 38 -31.16 -17.55 -0.95
C ARG A 38 -29.86 -16.91 -1.44
N CYS A 39 -29.10 -16.23 -0.59
CA CYS A 39 -27.83 -15.59 -0.97
C CYS A 39 -27.91 -14.69 -2.22
N TYR A 40 -29.07 -14.15 -2.58
CA TYR A 40 -29.20 -13.16 -3.66
C TYR A 40 -29.07 -11.75 -3.09
N ALA A 41 -27.93 -11.43 -2.48
CA ALA A 41 -27.56 -10.03 -2.36
C ALA A 41 -27.41 -9.51 -3.80
N ARG A 42 -28.29 -8.60 -4.25
CA ARG A 42 -28.07 -7.90 -5.52
C ARG A 42 -26.66 -7.30 -5.45
N PRO A 43 -25.76 -7.59 -6.42
CA PRO A 43 -24.43 -7.03 -6.37
C PRO A 43 -24.58 -5.51 -6.39
N VAL A 44 -24.10 -4.85 -5.33
CA VAL A 44 -24.03 -3.39 -5.29
C VAL A 44 -23.16 -2.97 -6.47
N ARG A 45 -23.78 -2.43 -7.53
CA ARG A 45 -23.08 -1.87 -8.67
C ARG A 45 -22.34 -0.63 -8.17
N ARG A 46 -21.11 -0.82 -7.69
CA ARG A 46 -20.21 0.30 -7.40
C ARG A 46 -19.90 0.97 -8.72
N LYS A 47 -20.22 2.27 -8.83
CA LYS A 47 -19.72 3.09 -9.94
C LYS A 47 -18.19 3.01 -9.90
N LEU A 48 -17.58 2.71 -11.04
CA LEU A 48 -16.14 2.72 -11.17
C LEU A 48 -15.67 4.16 -10.96
N LYS A 49 -14.76 4.40 -10.02
CA LYS A 49 -14.23 5.75 -9.78
C LYS A 49 -13.15 6.04 -10.81
N ASP A 50 -13.24 7.16 -11.52
CA ASP A 50 -12.21 7.53 -12.48
C ASP A 50 -10.86 7.73 -11.78
N ILE A 51 -9.84 6.98 -12.22
CA ILE A 51 -8.46 7.15 -11.75
C ILE A 51 -7.86 8.32 -12.55
N PRO A 52 -7.28 9.35 -11.89
CA PRO A 52 -6.61 10.44 -12.59
C PRO A 52 -5.46 9.89 -13.44
N SER A 53 -5.32 10.40 -14.65
CA SER A 53 -4.30 9.89 -15.56
C SER A 53 -2.93 10.47 -15.18
N HIS A 54 -1.88 9.65 -15.22
CA HIS A 54 -0.51 10.10 -15.02
C HIS A 54 -0.03 11.04 -16.15
N LEU A 55 -0.81 11.20 -17.21
CA LEU A 55 -0.55 12.14 -18.29
C LEU A 55 -1.23 13.49 -18.07
N ASP A 56 -2.11 13.63 -17.07
CA ASP A 56 -2.83 14.88 -16.81
C ASP A 56 -1.88 16.00 -16.35
N ASP A 57 -0.69 15.67 -15.83
CA ASP A 57 0.33 16.66 -15.47
C ASP A 57 0.95 17.38 -16.69
N LEU A 58 0.71 16.91 -17.91
CA LEU A 58 1.29 17.49 -19.13
C LEU A 58 0.39 18.62 -19.65
N PRO A 59 0.86 19.88 -19.69
CA PRO A 59 0.06 20.97 -20.22
C PRO A 59 -0.21 20.78 -21.72
N PRO A 60 -1.44 21.06 -22.20
CA PRO A 60 -1.83 20.80 -23.58
C PRO A 60 -1.08 21.66 -24.61
N THR A 61 -0.57 22.82 -24.18
CA THR A 61 0.19 23.75 -25.02
C THR A 61 1.62 23.30 -25.30
N MET A 62 2.14 22.28 -24.60
CA MET A 62 3.49 21.78 -24.87
C MET A 62 3.62 21.22 -26.28
N LEU A 63 4.76 21.44 -26.92
CA LEU A 63 5.07 20.87 -28.23
C LEU A 63 5.36 19.36 -28.13
N LYS A 64 5.04 18.65 -29.21
CA LYS A 64 5.50 17.26 -29.41
C LYS A 64 7.03 17.21 -29.32
N LYS A 65 7.57 16.15 -28.70
CA LYS A 65 9.01 15.95 -28.45
C LYS A 65 9.87 16.21 -29.69
N ASP A 66 9.45 15.68 -30.84
CA ASP A 66 10.25 15.64 -32.06
C ASP A 66 10.48 17.04 -32.66
N TYR A 67 9.64 18.03 -32.31
CA TYR A 67 9.73 19.41 -32.80
C TYR A 67 10.31 20.40 -31.77
N ALA A 68 10.43 20.00 -30.51
CA ALA A 68 10.84 20.88 -29.42
C ALA A 68 12.29 21.39 -29.55
N SER A 69 13.17 20.64 -30.20
CA SER A 69 14.59 21.01 -30.38
C SER A 69 14.84 21.96 -31.56
N ILE A 70 13.84 22.20 -32.42
CA ILE A 70 14.02 22.96 -33.66
C ILE A 70 13.82 24.46 -33.35
N PRO A 71 14.83 25.32 -33.54
CA PRO A 71 14.76 26.73 -33.15
C PRO A 71 13.72 27.54 -33.94
N VAL A 72 13.43 27.12 -35.17
CA VAL A 72 12.44 27.75 -36.07
C VAL A 72 11.02 27.74 -35.48
N ILE A 73 10.71 26.84 -34.53
CA ILE A 73 9.35 26.70 -34.00
C ILE A 73 8.83 27.97 -33.30
N ASN A 74 9.72 28.79 -32.74
CA ASN A 74 9.34 29.98 -32.00
C ASN A 74 8.83 31.10 -32.92
N SER A 75 9.30 31.15 -34.16
CA SER A 75 8.92 32.17 -35.15
C SER A 75 7.68 31.80 -35.97
N VAL A 76 7.15 30.59 -35.83
CA VAL A 76 5.97 30.15 -36.60
C VAL A 76 4.68 30.68 -35.96
N ASP A 77 3.66 30.85 -36.79
CA ASP A 77 2.29 31.22 -36.41
C ASP A 77 1.72 30.34 -35.28
N ASP A 78 0.85 30.94 -34.47
CA ASP A 78 0.23 30.28 -33.33
C ASP A 78 -0.69 29.12 -33.73
N VAL A 79 -1.27 29.17 -34.94
CA VAL A 79 -2.05 28.06 -35.50
C VAL A 79 -1.18 26.82 -35.69
N VAL A 80 0.01 26.99 -36.27
CA VAL A 80 0.95 25.88 -36.49
C VAL A 80 1.48 25.36 -35.15
N LYS A 81 1.79 26.26 -34.20
CA LYS A 81 2.16 25.87 -32.83
C LYS A 81 1.07 25.02 -32.18
N ARG A 82 -0.21 25.38 -32.35
CA ARG A 82 -1.35 24.59 -31.82
C ARG A 82 -1.47 23.22 -32.48
N LEU A 83 -1.28 23.10 -33.80
CA LEU A 83 -1.30 21.80 -34.51
C LEU A 83 -0.17 20.86 -34.05
N LEU A 84 0.97 21.42 -33.67
CA LEU A 84 2.14 20.69 -33.17
C LEU A 84 2.12 20.49 -31.64
N SER A 85 1.13 21.03 -30.95
CA SER A 85 0.96 20.91 -29.49
C SER A 85 0.41 19.55 -29.06
N LEU A 86 0.45 19.29 -27.74
CA LEU A 86 -0.08 18.10 -27.09
C LEU A 86 -1.61 18.06 -27.05
N GLU A 87 -2.27 19.19 -27.22
CA GLU A 87 -3.73 19.31 -27.37
C GLU A 87 -4.20 18.42 -28.53
N MET A 88 -3.52 18.53 -29.68
CA MET A 88 -3.81 17.81 -30.93
C MET A 88 -2.98 16.53 -31.09
N ALA A 89 -2.26 16.10 -30.06
CA ALA A 89 -1.37 14.95 -30.14
C ALA A 89 -2.05 13.65 -29.70
N ASN A 90 -1.59 12.53 -30.27
CA ASN A 90 -2.03 11.21 -29.85
C ASN A 90 -1.42 10.84 -28.48
N GLN A 91 -2.03 9.87 -27.79
CA GLN A 91 -1.55 9.30 -26.53
C GLN A 91 -0.09 8.82 -26.62
N ARG A 92 0.34 8.34 -27.79
CA ARG A 92 1.72 7.91 -28.04
C ARG A 92 2.72 9.06 -27.87
N ASP A 93 2.39 10.25 -28.34
CA ASP A 93 3.27 11.42 -28.25
C ASP A 93 3.31 11.97 -26.82
N LYS A 94 2.16 11.99 -26.13
CA LYS A 94 2.10 12.29 -24.68
C LYS A 94 2.99 11.32 -23.89
N MET A 95 2.91 10.03 -24.22
CA MET A 95 3.75 9.00 -23.62
C MET A 95 5.24 9.18 -23.94
N LYS A 96 5.64 9.60 -25.15
CA LYS A 96 7.05 9.90 -25.47
C LYS A 96 7.62 10.97 -24.54
N ILE A 97 6.87 12.04 -24.29
CA ILE A 97 7.30 13.13 -23.40
C ILE A 97 7.35 12.65 -21.95
N LYS A 98 6.34 11.90 -21.48
CA LYS A 98 6.34 11.37 -20.11
C LYS A 98 7.50 10.38 -19.87
N ILE A 99 7.81 9.54 -20.87
CA ILE A 99 8.97 8.66 -20.85
C ILE A 99 10.23 9.50 -20.73
N GLN A 100 10.38 10.54 -21.55
CA GLN A 100 11.53 11.44 -21.47
C GLN A 100 11.64 12.05 -20.06
N GLN A 101 10.61 12.71 -19.54
CA GLN A 101 10.62 13.30 -18.19
C GLN A 101 11.03 12.30 -17.09
N LEU A 102 10.62 11.03 -17.19
CA LEU A 102 11.02 10.00 -16.24
C LEU A 102 12.46 9.53 -16.46
N VAL A 103 12.90 9.39 -17.70
CA VAL A 103 14.29 9.03 -18.05
C VAL A 103 15.24 10.13 -17.61
N GLU A 104 14.89 11.40 -17.80
CA GLU A 104 15.73 12.53 -17.43
C GLU A 104 16.02 12.61 -15.93
N LYS A 105 15.10 12.13 -15.10
CA LYS A 105 15.28 12.06 -13.64
C LYS A 105 16.35 11.04 -13.24
N VAL A 106 16.42 9.92 -13.95
CA VAL A 106 17.21 8.74 -13.52
C VAL A 106 18.49 8.53 -14.34
N ARG A 107 18.58 9.09 -15.55
CA ARG A 107 19.75 8.93 -16.44
C ARG A 107 21.04 9.42 -15.77
N ARG A 108 22.16 8.74 -16.05
CA ARG A 108 23.49 9.13 -15.57
C ARG A 108 24.15 10.16 -16.47
N SER A 109 24.04 9.95 -17.78
CA SER A 109 24.59 10.82 -18.81
C SER A 109 23.48 11.21 -19.80
N PRO A 110 23.62 12.33 -20.52
CA PRO A 110 22.60 12.81 -21.43
C PRO A 110 22.33 11.86 -22.61
N SER A 111 23.33 11.05 -23.01
CA SER A 111 23.25 10.09 -24.11
C SER A 111 22.87 8.66 -23.70
N ASP A 112 22.65 8.40 -22.42
CA ASP A 112 22.31 7.05 -21.94
C ASP A 112 20.84 6.71 -22.19
N ASN A 113 20.62 5.75 -23.09
CA ASN A 113 19.31 5.20 -23.41
C ASN A 113 19.14 3.74 -22.95
N GLY A 114 20.24 3.11 -22.51
CA GLY A 114 20.34 1.65 -22.39
C GLY A 114 20.49 1.13 -20.98
N SER A 115 20.84 1.97 -20.01
CA SER A 115 21.05 1.53 -18.63
C SER A 115 19.79 0.92 -18.00
N PHE A 116 20.01 0.07 -17.00
CA PHE A 116 18.92 -0.60 -16.28
C PHE A 116 18.00 0.38 -15.57
N GLU A 117 18.52 1.53 -15.13
CA GLU A 117 17.77 2.66 -14.61
C GLU A 117 16.78 3.23 -15.65
N VAL A 118 17.29 3.57 -16.82
CA VAL A 118 16.51 4.14 -17.93
C VAL A 118 15.44 3.16 -18.40
N GLN A 119 15.79 1.89 -18.56
CA GLN A 119 14.83 0.83 -18.89
C GLN A 119 13.73 0.69 -17.82
N THR A 120 14.08 0.83 -16.54
CA THR A 120 13.11 0.79 -15.43
C THR A 120 12.15 1.98 -15.50
N ALA A 121 12.64 3.17 -15.82
CA ALA A 121 11.81 4.37 -16.03
C ALA A 121 10.84 4.20 -17.21
N ILE A 122 11.31 3.70 -18.35
CA ILE A 122 10.49 3.41 -19.54
C ILE A 122 9.38 2.39 -19.22
N LEU A 123 9.72 1.30 -18.54
CA LEU A 123 8.73 0.28 -18.15
C LEU A 123 7.70 0.86 -17.18
N THR A 124 8.12 1.74 -16.26
CA THR A 124 7.23 2.38 -15.30
C THR A 124 6.21 3.28 -15.99
N ALA A 125 6.62 4.07 -16.98
CA ALA A 125 5.69 4.86 -17.81
C ALA A 125 4.64 3.96 -18.49
N LYS A 126 5.10 2.87 -19.14
CA LYS A 126 4.21 1.92 -19.83
C LYS A 126 3.22 1.23 -18.89
N ILE A 127 3.68 0.85 -17.69
CA ILE A 127 2.82 0.20 -16.68
C ILE A 127 1.70 1.16 -16.26
N ARG A 128 1.99 2.44 -16.02
CA ARG A 128 0.97 3.45 -15.66
C ARG A 128 -0.06 3.62 -16.79
N THR A 129 0.38 3.66 -18.05
CA THR A 129 -0.55 3.69 -19.20
C THR A 129 -1.43 2.44 -19.28
N PHE A 130 -0.87 1.24 -19.03
CA PHE A 130 -1.66 0.00 -19.03
C PHE A 130 -2.68 -0.03 -17.88
N GLU A 131 -2.30 0.49 -16.71
CA GLU A 131 -3.18 0.59 -15.55
C GLU A 131 -4.42 1.43 -15.86
N GLU A 132 -4.25 2.61 -16.47
CA GLU A 132 -5.35 3.46 -16.93
C GLU A 132 -6.26 2.77 -17.94
N HIS A 133 -5.67 2.12 -18.95
CA HIS A 133 -6.41 1.41 -19.98
C HIS A 133 -7.24 0.27 -19.39
N LEU A 134 -6.64 -0.54 -18.51
CA LEU A 134 -7.31 -1.68 -17.89
C LEU A 134 -8.34 -1.26 -16.84
N HIS A 135 -8.16 -0.09 -16.24
CA HIS A 135 -9.18 0.50 -15.39
C HIS A 135 -10.46 0.76 -16.20
N ARG A 136 -10.35 1.42 -17.37
CA ARG A 136 -11.49 1.63 -18.29
C ARG A 136 -11.99 0.34 -18.94
N HIS A 137 -11.08 -0.59 -19.23
CA HIS A 137 -11.36 -1.84 -19.97
C HIS A 137 -10.91 -3.08 -19.19
N PRO A 138 -11.63 -3.48 -18.13
CA PRO A 138 -11.21 -4.57 -17.24
C PRO A 138 -11.25 -5.96 -17.88
N LYS A 139 -11.96 -6.11 -19.00
CA LYS A 139 -12.12 -7.39 -19.72
C LYS A 139 -10.97 -7.70 -20.69
N ASP A 140 -10.08 -6.75 -20.94
CA ASP A 140 -8.96 -6.93 -21.88
C ASP A 140 -7.83 -7.76 -21.24
N LYS A 141 -7.85 -9.07 -21.51
CA LYS A 141 -6.88 -10.03 -20.96
C LYS A 141 -5.49 -9.90 -21.60
N ASN A 142 -5.42 -9.45 -22.86
CA ASN A 142 -4.17 -9.36 -23.60
C ASN A 142 -3.30 -8.23 -23.06
N ASN A 143 -3.90 -7.05 -22.86
CA ASN A 143 -3.18 -5.92 -22.26
C ASN A 143 -2.86 -6.17 -20.78
N ARG A 144 -3.73 -6.88 -20.04
CA ARG A 144 -3.42 -7.32 -18.67
C ARG A 144 -2.19 -8.23 -18.63
N ARG A 145 -2.08 -9.19 -19.54
CA ARG A 145 -0.89 -10.05 -19.67
C ARG A 145 0.37 -9.24 -19.99
N ARG A 146 0.29 -8.30 -20.94
CA ARG A 146 1.41 -7.41 -21.31
C ARG A 146 1.87 -6.56 -20.13
N MET A 147 0.94 -6.01 -19.35
CA MET A 147 1.24 -5.25 -18.14
C MET A 147 1.98 -6.10 -17.10
N LEU A 148 1.49 -7.30 -16.81
CA LEU A 148 2.14 -8.22 -15.87
C LEU A 148 3.57 -8.58 -16.31
N MET A 149 3.75 -8.87 -17.60
CA MET A 149 5.10 -9.11 -18.17
C MET A 149 6.03 -7.90 -18.02
N ALA A 150 5.51 -6.69 -18.21
CA ALA A 150 6.29 -5.46 -18.02
C ALA A 150 6.66 -5.25 -16.55
N MET A 151 5.74 -5.52 -15.61
CA MET A 151 5.99 -5.47 -14.16
C MET A 151 7.08 -6.48 -13.76
N ASP A 152 7.00 -7.71 -14.27
CA ASP A 152 7.99 -8.75 -13.99
C ASP A 152 9.36 -8.42 -14.57
N ARG A 153 9.41 -7.88 -15.80
CA ARG A 153 10.66 -7.40 -16.42
C ARG A 153 11.27 -6.28 -15.57
N ARG A 154 10.47 -5.29 -15.15
CA ARG A 154 10.92 -4.19 -14.28
C ARG A 154 11.48 -4.73 -12.95
N ASN A 155 10.79 -5.68 -12.32
CA ASN A 155 11.23 -6.29 -11.07
C ASN A 155 12.54 -7.09 -11.24
N LYS A 156 12.77 -7.72 -12.39
CA LYS A 156 14.06 -8.36 -12.72
C LYS A 156 15.18 -7.33 -12.85
N LEU A 157 14.93 -6.21 -13.51
CA LEU A 157 15.92 -5.12 -13.63
C LEU A 157 16.28 -4.51 -12.27
N LEU A 158 15.29 -4.24 -11.42
CA LEU A 158 15.51 -3.74 -10.06
C LEU A 158 16.27 -4.75 -9.19
N ALA A 159 15.97 -6.05 -9.32
CA ALA A 159 16.71 -7.09 -8.62
C ALA A 159 18.18 -7.17 -9.07
N TYR A 160 18.45 -6.93 -10.36
CA TYR A 160 19.81 -6.86 -10.89
C TYR A 160 20.54 -5.62 -10.38
N LEU A 161 19.92 -4.44 -10.48
CA LEU A 161 20.49 -3.18 -9.97
C LEU A 161 20.87 -3.31 -8.50
N ARG A 162 19.98 -3.86 -7.67
CA ARG A 162 20.24 -4.09 -6.24
C ARG A 162 21.46 -4.98 -5.98
N ARG A 163 21.79 -5.92 -6.86
CA ARG A 163 22.96 -6.82 -6.72
C ARG A 163 24.26 -6.15 -7.15
N VAL A 164 24.21 -5.31 -8.18
CA VAL A 164 25.41 -4.74 -8.81
C VAL A 164 25.76 -3.36 -8.24
N ARG A 165 24.76 -2.47 -8.07
CA ARG A 165 24.94 -1.10 -7.58
C ARG A 165 23.78 -0.67 -6.69
N TYR A 166 24.00 -0.71 -5.37
CA TYR A 166 22.95 -0.43 -4.40
C TYR A 166 22.53 1.06 -4.37
N ASP A 167 23.49 1.99 -4.41
CA ASP A 167 23.21 3.44 -4.32
C ASP A 167 22.30 3.91 -5.46
N VAL A 168 22.59 3.41 -6.65
CA VAL A 168 21.81 3.67 -7.87
C VAL A 168 20.41 3.08 -7.73
N PHE A 169 20.30 1.84 -7.24
CA PHE A 169 19.01 1.21 -6.99
C PHE A 169 18.15 2.05 -6.04
N GLU A 170 18.71 2.51 -4.93
CA GLU A 170 17.98 3.33 -3.96
C GLU A 170 17.52 4.66 -4.59
N ASN A 171 18.40 5.34 -5.33
CA ASN A 171 18.07 6.57 -6.05
C ASN A 171 16.94 6.35 -7.06
N THR A 172 16.99 5.26 -7.85
CA THR A 172 15.92 4.94 -8.81
C THR A 172 14.57 4.70 -8.15
N CYS A 173 14.56 3.98 -7.02
CA CYS A 173 13.34 3.71 -6.25
C CYS A 173 12.73 4.99 -5.69
N LYS A 174 13.56 5.91 -5.17
CA LYS A 174 13.14 7.23 -4.69
C LYS A 174 12.55 8.09 -5.82
N GLN A 175 13.28 8.25 -6.93
CA GLN A 175 12.85 9.12 -8.03
C GLN A 175 11.58 8.64 -8.75
N LEU A 176 11.41 7.32 -8.89
CA LEU A 176 10.24 6.72 -9.56
C LEU A 176 9.09 6.40 -8.61
N ASN A 177 9.26 6.63 -7.30
CA ASN A 177 8.33 6.26 -6.24
C ASN A 177 7.94 4.77 -6.27
N ILE A 178 8.94 3.89 -6.34
CA ILE A 178 8.75 2.44 -6.40
C ILE A 178 9.18 1.79 -5.08
N GLN A 179 8.26 1.07 -4.45
CA GLN A 179 8.58 0.19 -3.32
C GLN A 179 8.98 -1.20 -3.84
N TYR A 180 10.20 -1.63 -3.51
CA TYR A 180 10.72 -2.94 -3.90
C TYR A 180 10.44 -3.98 -2.82
N THR A 181 9.64 -5.00 -3.17
CA THR A 181 9.42 -6.18 -2.34
C THR A 181 10.14 -7.38 -2.97
N PRO A 182 11.07 -8.04 -2.25
CA PRO A 182 11.74 -9.22 -2.77
C PRO A 182 10.75 -10.37 -3.00
N ARG A 183 11.01 -11.21 -4.01
CA ARG A 183 10.16 -12.38 -4.25
C ARG A 183 10.26 -13.37 -3.08
N PRO A 184 9.15 -13.95 -2.62
CA PRO A 184 9.19 -14.98 -1.58
C PRO A 184 9.90 -16.23 -2.08
N ALA A 185 10.59 -16.95 -1.19
CA ALA A 185 11.32 -18.17 -1.54
C ALA A 185 10.39 -19.28 -2.08
N TYR A 186 9.16 -19.34 -1.56
CA TYR A 186 8.19 -20.37 -1.94
C TYR A 186 6.83 -19.73 -2.29
N SER A 187 6.30 -20.06 -3.47
CA SER A 187 4.93 -19.73 -3.85
C SER A 187 4.02 -20.92 -3.57
N ARG A 188 3.30 -20.90 -2.44
CA ARG A 188 2.31 -21.92 -2.09
C ARG A 188 0.90 -21.36 -2.25
N ARG A 189 -0.02 -22.17 -2.78
CA ARG A 189 -1.44 -21.83 -2.80
C ARG A 189 -1.97 -21.84 -1.37
N VAL A 190 -2.51 -20.70 -0.94
CA VAL A 190 -3.08 -20.55 0.40
C VAL A 190 -4.50 -21.11 0.41
N THR A 191 -4.71 -22.23 1.10
CA THR A 191 -6.04 -22.85 1.27
C THR A 191 -6.71 -22.36 2.56
N LYS A 192 -8.05 -22.33 2.60
CA LYS A 192 -8.82 -21.91 3.78
C LYS A 192 -8.39 -22.66 5.05
N ARG A 193 -8.24 -23.99 4.95
CA ARG A 193 -7.75 -24.85 6.04
C ARG A 193 -6.37 -24.40 6.56
N TRP A 194 -5.43 -24.09 5.66
CA TRP A 194 -4.10 -23.63 6.05
C TRP A 194 -4.16 -22.27 6.74
N VAL A 195 -4.98 -21.33 6.26
CA VAL A 195 -5.15 -20.00 6.87
C VAL A 195 -5.65 -20.12 8.32
N VAL A 196 -6.71 -20.90 8.53
CA VAL A 196 -7.29 -21.10 9.88
C VAL A 196 -6.27 -21.77 10.80
N LYS A 197 -5.62 -22.84 10.34
CA LYS A 197 -4.59 -23.53 11.12
C LYS A 197 -3.44 -22.59 11.47
N LYS A 198 -2.95 -21.80 10.52
CA LYS A 198 -1.82 -20.88 10.75
C LYS A 198 -2.21 -19.78 11.72
N ALA A 199 -3.40 -19.19 11.59
CA ALA A 199 -3.92 -18.18 12.51
C ALA A 199 -4.07 -18.73 13.94
N PHE A 200 -4.59 -19.95 14.07
CA PHE A 200 -4.70 -20.63 15.36
C PHE A 200 -3.31 -20.88 15.98
N CYS A 201 -2.35 -21.42 15.22
CA CYS A 201 -0.99 -21.62 15.71
C CYS A 201 -0.33 -20.31 16.17
N VAL A 202 -0.57 -19.19 15.48
CA VAL A 202 -0.06 -17.87 15.90
C VAL A 202 -0.67 -17.45 17.25
N LYS A 203 -1.99 -17.65 17.44
CA LYS A 203 -2.65 -17.34 18.72
C LYS A 203 -2.08 -18.19 19.87
N VAL A 204 -1.98 -19.51 19.67
CA VAL A 204 -1.39 -20.42 20.67
C VAL A 204 0.04 -20.02 21.00
N PHE A 205 0.84 -19.65 20.00
CA PHE A 205 2.22 -19.18 20.22
C PHE A 205 2.28 -17.89 21.05
N GLN A 206 1.38 -16.93 20.81
CA GLN A 206 1.30 -15.70 21.58
C GLN A 206 0.90 -15.96 23.03
N GLU A 207 -0.09 -16.82 23.27
CA GLU A 207 -0.51 -17.17 24.64
C GLU A 207 0.58 -17.93 25.40
N ALA A 208 1.23 -18.91 24.77
CA ALA A 208 2.36 -19.61 25.38
C ALA A 208 3.52 -18.66 25.73
N ARG A 209 3.80 -17.66 24.88
CA ARG A 209 4.80 -16.62 25.18
C ARG A 209 4.42 -15.76 26.38
N LYS A 210 3.14 -15.40 26.53
CA LYS A 210 2.65 -14.61 27.68
C LYS A 210 2.80 -15.37 28.99
N LEU A 211 2.41 -16.65 29.01
CA LEU A 211 2.55 -17.51 30.19
C LEU A 211 4.01 -17.64 30.63
N LYS A 212 4.91 -17.99 29.69
CA LYS A 212 6.35 -18.06 29.96
C LYS A 212 6.97 -16.72 30.36
N ALA A 213 6.42 -15.59 29.91
CA ALA A 213 6.87 -14.28 30.34
C ALA A 213 6.46 -13.99 31.79
N ALA A 214 5.24 -14.36 32.19
CA ALA A 214 4.75 -14.21 33.56
C ALA A 214 5.54 -15.11 34.54
N GLU A 215 5.85 -16.34 34.15
CA GLU A 215 6.71 -17.25 34.94
C GLU A 215 8.10 -16.66 35.18
N ARG A 216 8.77 -16.21 34.11
CA ARG A 216 10.08 -15.53 34.22
C ARG A 216 10.03 -14.27 35.09
N GLN A 217 8.94 -13.51 35.05
CA GLN A 217 8.77 -12.35 35.94
C GLN A 217 8.66 -12.77 37.42
N LYS A 218 7.94 -13.85 37.72
CA LYS A 218 7.84 -14.39 39.09
C LYS A 218 9.20 -14.87 39.59
N GLU A 219 9.96 -15.58 38.78
CA GLU A 219 11.32 -16.02 39.12
C GLU A 219 12.25 -14.83 39.35
N ARG A 220 12.17 -13.80 38.49
CA ARG A 220 12.95 -12.56 38.66
C ARG A 220 12.60 -11.81 39.94
N ARG A 221 11.33 -11.75 40.32
CA ARG A 221 10.87 -11.19 41.61
C ARG A 221 11.42 -11.99 42.79
N LYS A 222 11.28 -13.32 42.78
CA LYS A 222 11.85 -14.21 43.81
C LYS A 222 13.36 -14.06 43.94
N TRP A 223 14.07 -13.94 42.82
CA TRP A 223 15.51 -13.69 42.81
C TRP A 223 15.86 -12.31 43.41
N GLN A 224 15.11 -11.26 43.04
CA GLN A 224 15.29 -9.93 43.62
C GLN A 224 15.01 -9.91 45.12
N GLU A 225 13.96 -10.60 45.58
CA GLU A 225 13.64 -10.76 47.00
C GLU A 225 14.75 -11.50 47.75
N ARG A 226 15.26 -12.61 47.19
CA ARG A 226 16.43 -13.33 47.75
C ARG A 226 17.68 -12.45 47.82
N ALA A 227 17.95 -11.67 46.76
CA ALA A 227 19.08 -10.75 46.72
C ALA A 227 18.93 -9.58 47.72
N ARG A 228 17.72 -9.04 47.89
CA ARG A 228 17.40 -8.03 48.91
C ARG A 228 17.58 -8.60 50.32
N ALA A 229 17.03 -9.77 50.59
CA ALA A 229 17.18 -10.43 51.88
C ALA A 229 18.66 -10.77 52.20
N ALA A 230 19.45 -11.16 51.20
CA ALA A 230 20.90 -11.36 51.38
C ALA A 230 21.64 -10.06 51.72
N LYS A 231 21.29 -8.94 51.07
CA LYS A 231 21.83 -7.61 51.40
C LYS A 231 21.43 -7.15 52.80
N GLU A 232 20.17 -7.35 53.19
CA GLU A 232 19.69 -7.03 54.55
C GLU A 232 20.45 -7.83 55.62
N LYS A 233 20.70 -9.13 55.37
CA LYS A 233 21.53 -9.96 56.25
C LYS A 233 22.98 -9.48 56.34
N GLN A 234 23.58 -9.08 55.21
CA GLN A 234 24.93 -8.48 55.22
C GLN A 234 24.99 -7.18 56.02
N ALA A 235 24.02 -6.28 55.82
CA ALA A 235 23.92 -5.03 56.58
C ALA A 235 23.72 -5.26 58.09
N GLN A 236 22.96 -6.31 58.46
CA GLN A 236 22.84 -6.72 59.86
C GLN A 236 24.14 -7.28 60.44
N SER A 237 24.94 -8.01 59.65
CA SER A 237 26.25 -8.50 60.10
C SER A 237 27.31 -7.40 60.24
N GLU A 238 27.25 -6.36 59.39
CA GLU A 238 28.16 -5.20 59.44
C GLU A 238 27.74 -4.17 60.52
N GLY A 239 26.47 -4.19 60.93
CA GLY A 239 25.89 -3.28 61.93
C GLY A 239 25.94 -3.75 63.39
N THR A 240 26.60 -4.87 63.69
CA THR A 240 26.88 -5.30 65.07
C THR A 240 28.30 -4.86 65.45
N PRO A 241 28.48 -3.74 66.19
CA PRO A 241 29.78 -3.38 66.72
C PRO A 241 30.05 -4.23 67.97
N VAL A 242 31.26 -4.79 68.03
CA VAL A 242 31.87 -5.31 69.27
C VAL A 242 32.25 -4.13 70.15
#